data_AF-A0A6I9V329-F1
#
_entry.id   AF-A0A6I9V329-F1
#
_cell.length_a   1.000
_cell.length_b   1.000
_cell.length_c   1.000
_cell.angle_alpha   90.00
_cell.angle_beta   90.00
_cell.angle_gamma   90.00
#
_symmetry.space_group_name_H-M   'P 1'
#
loop_
_entity.id
_entity.type
_entity.pdbx_description
1 polymer ?
#
loop_
_entity_poly.entity_id
_entity_poly.type
_entity_poly.pdbx_seq_one_letter_code
_entity_poly.pdbx_strand_id
1 'polypeptide(L)'
;MGVLLFPRSMPLSALMSFLIGLSGHFIFTITQSCFRRYINPDKRRLTYYVISRIYTALFGIVCVNMWRGSWILCDWLTSADSLIIIAAVTLVSLMFLIATRTVRNLSAAPYAVTMDHKSDYFDVDTMFKIPGFHQPGLYVLDTLFSVLVIGTLVVIVWRGVWGIMDITFYPFDRTKSSWSSLILGYIIVVITFVIKPIIRCICKKIDGICKLIICDIFYFLIFFGAVNAWRGIWNLLDIYVYPDNKILSYWLTHLIPFLVLAALKCSNSVLVRGVFIDAEGSPDECVTIPINYVKLHFERERKKKCIYMCHQTDMKKKANKDVQISLLEKSEKVVIKKQAGKDATRLV
;
A
#
# COMPACT_ATOMS: atom_id res chain seq x y z
N MET A 1 -9.68 -24.06 15.46
CA MET A 1 -10.67 -23.44 16.36
C MET A 1 -10.33 -21.98 16.59
N GLY A 2 -11.31 -21.08 16.51
CA GLY A 2 -11.11 -19.66 16.85
C GLY A 2 -10.92 -19.46 18.35
N VAL A 3 -10.19 -18.42 18.74
CA VAL A 3 -9.90 -18.14 20.16
C VAL A 3 -10.96 -17.23 20.79
N LEU A 4 -11.57 -16.32 20.02
CA LEU A 4 -12.39 -15.22 20.55
C LEU A 4 -13.83 -15.25 20.02
N LEU A 5 -14.03 -15.19 18.71
CA LEU A 5 -15.35 -15.19 18.07
C LEU A 5 -15.86 -16.62 17.92
N PHE A 6 -16.99 -16.94 18.57
CA PHE A 6 -17.70 -18.23 18.49
C PHE A 6 -16.75 -19.44 18.49
N PRO A 7 -15.93 -19.63 19.54
CA PRO A 7 -14.82 -20.59 19.55
C PRO A 7 -15.26 -22.04 19.35
N ARG A 8 -16.54 -22.34 19.63
CA ARG A 8 -17.14 -23.67 19.53
C ARG A 8 -17.78 -23.96 18.16
N SER A 9 -18.02 -22.95 17.32
CA SER A 9 -18.66 -23.12 16.01
C SER A 9 -17.84 -22.43 14.93
N MET A 10 -17.07 -23.23 14.19
CA MET A 10 -16.20 -22.74 13.12
C MET A 10 -16.98 -22.01 12.01
N PRO A 11 -18.13 -22.51 11.50
CA PRO A 11 -18.89 -21.81 10.48
C PRO A 11 -19.43 -20.46 10.96
N LEU A 12 -19.96 -20.40 12.19
CA LEU A 12 -20.48 -19.14 12.74
C LEU A 12 -19.35 -18.13 13.00
N SER A 13 -18.20 -18.60 13.50
CA SER A 13 -16.98 -17.80 13.63
C SER A 13 -16.53 -17.22 12.28
N ALA A 14 -16.54 -18.03 11.23
CA ALA A 14 -16.12 -17.62 9.89
C ALA A 14 -17.09 -16.60 9.29
N LEU A 15 -18.40 -16.86 9.38
CA LEU A 15 -19.45 -15.96 8.95
C LEU A 15 -19.35 -14.60 9.65
N MET A 16 -19.13 -14.59 10.96
CA MET A 16 -19.04 -13.34 11.72
C MET A 16 -17.76 -12.56 11.40
N SER A 17 -16.63 -13.23 11.20
CA SER A 17 -15.42 -12.58 10.66
C SER A 17 -15.69 -12.00 9.27
N PHE A 18 -16.36 -12.75 8.38
CA PHE A 18 -16.70 -12.25 7.05
C PHE A 18 -17.61 -11.02 7.11
N LEU A 19 -18.64 -11.03 7.94
CA LEU A 19 -19.57 -9.91 8.10
C LEU A 19 -18.87 -8.67 8.67
N ILE A 20 -18.02 -8.82 9.70
CA ILE A 20 -17.20 -7.72 10.25
C ILE A 20 -16.28 -7.15 9.17
N GLY A 21 -15.64 -8.04 8.40
CA GLY A 21 -14.78 -7.67 7.29
C GLY A 21 -15.53 -6.90 6.21
N LEU A 22 -16.66 -7.41 5.77
CA LEU A 22 -17.49 -6.84 4.72
C LEU A 22 -18.07 -5.49 5.13
N SER A 23 -18.74 -5.42 6.28
CA SER A 23 -19.33 -4.17 6.79
C SER A 23 -18.25 -3.14 7.07
N GLY A 24 -17.13 -3.55 7.64
CA GLY A 24 -16.02 -2.66 7.95
C GLY A 24 -15.39 -2.05 6.69
N HIS A 25 -15.06 -2.86 5.68
CA HIS A 25 -14.53 -2.33 4.42
C HIS A 25 -15.54 -1.41 3.75
N PHE A 26 -16.82 -1.80 3.71
CA PHE A 26 -17.87 -0.97 3.14
C PHE A 26 -17.93 0.40 3.84
N ILE A 27 -17.96 0.42 5.18
CA ILE A 27 -17.99 1.65 5.99
C ILE A 27 -16.74 2.49 5.76
N PHE A 28 -15.54 1.91 5.84
CA PHE A 28 -14.30 2.66 5.64
C PHE A 28 -14.18 3.22 4.23
N THR A 29 -14.56 2.46 3.20
CA THR A 29 -14.52 2.91 1.81
C THR A 29 -15.56 3.98 1.54
N ILE A 30 -16.80 3.87 2.03
CA ILE A 30 -17.84 4.87 1.76
C ILE A 30 -17.61 6.18 2.53
N THR A 31 -16.96 6.11 3.70
CA THR A 31 -16.66 7.28 4.55
C THR A 31 -15.29 7.89 4.26
N GLN A 32 -14.52 7.36 3.30
CA GLN A 32 -13.15 7.80 3.00
C GLN A 32 -13.05 9.31 2.73
N SER A 33 -14.01 9.90 2.00
CA SER A 33 -14.02 11.33 1.68
C SER A 33 -14.25 12.20 2.91
N CYS A 34 -15.03 11.70 3.88
CA CYS A 34 -15.24 12.35 5.17
C CYS A 34 -13.92 12.38 5.95
N PHE A 35 -13.24 11.25 6.10
CA PHE A 35 -11.93 11.20 6.76
C PHE A 35 -10.93 12.15 6.10
N ARG A 36 -10.84 12.15 4.76
CA ARG A 36 -9.94 13.06 4.02
C ARG A 36 -10.25 14.55 4.29
N ARG A 37 -11.52 14.93 4.37
CA ARG A 37 -11.94 16.33 4.54
C ARG A 37 -11.75 16.84 5.98
N TYR A 38 -12.04 16.02 6.98
CA TYR A 38 -12.03 16.43 8.38
C TYR A 38 -10.71 16.13 9.10
N ILE A 39 -9.99 15.08 8.72
CA ILE A 39 -8.73 14.67 9.34
C ILE A 39 -7.55 15.13 8.48
N ASN A 40 -7.19 16.41 8.60
CA ASN A 40 -6.09 17.02 7.84
C ASN A 40 -4.96 17.52 8.78
N PRO A 41 -3.69 17.19 8.52
CA PRO A 41 -2.57 17.61 9.37
C PRO A 41 -2.36 19.13 9.40
N ASP A 42 -2.84 19.85 8.39
CA ASP A 42 -2.67 21.30 8.27
C ASP A 42 -3.54 22.08 9.28
N LYS A 43 -4.58 21.44 9.86
CA LYS A 43 -5.40 22.00 10.94
C LYS A 43 -4.91 21.58 12.33
N ARG A 44 -4.73 20.26 12.55
CA ARG A 44 -4.38 19.68 13.86
C ARG A 44 -3.42 18.50 13.69
N ARG A 45 -2.12 18.80 13.69
CA ARG A 45 -1.06 17.83 13.38
C ARG A 45 -1.03 16.62 14.32
N LEU A 46 -1.10 16.82 15.64
CA LEU A 46 -1.09 15.71 16.59
C LEU A 46 -2.34 14.84 16.47
N THR A 47 -3.51 15.47 16.39
CA THR A 47 -4.80 14.80 16.19
C THR A 47 -4.79 13.96 14.91
N TYR A 48 -4.22 14.47 13.81
CA TYR A 48 -4.05 13.70 12.58
C TYR A 48 -3.24 12.43 12.82
N TYR A 49 -2.08 12.50 13.47
CA TYR A 49 -1.24 11.32 13.69
C TYR A 49 -1.91 10.29 14.60
N VAL A 50 -2.60 10.73 15.66
CA VAL A 50 -3.29 9.79 16.55
C VAL A 50 -4.45 9.11 15.82
N ILE A 51 -5.35 9.89 15.20
CA ILE A 51 -6.54 9.35 14.52
C ILE A 51 -6.17 8.48 13.33
N SER A 52 -5.18 8.89 12.51
CA SER A 52 -4.78 8.13 11.33
C SER A 52 -4.17 6.77 11.71
N ARG A 53 -3.46 6.65 12.84
CA ARG A 53 -2.93 5.38 13.34
C ARG A 53 -4.02 4.48 13.92
N ILE A 54 -4.97 5.06 14.66
CA ILE A 54 -6.15 4.32 15.15
C ILE A 54 -6.97 3.81 13.95
N TYR A 55 -7.18 4.65 12.94
CA TYR A 55 -7.84 4.28 11.69
C TYR A 55 -7.15 3.08 11.04
N THR A 56 -5.83 3.13 10.85
CA THR A 56 -5.08 2.02 10.23
C THR A 56 -5.12 0.75 11.07
N ALA A 57 -5.05 0.85 12.40
CA ALA A 57 -5.16 -0.32 13.27
C ALA A 57 -6.54 -0.99 13.18
N LEU A 58 -7.62 -0.20 13.27
CA LEU A 58 -9.00 -0.68 13.18
C LEU A 58 -9.30 -1.24 11.79
N PHE A 59 -8.88 -0.55 10.73
CA PHE A 59 -9.10 -1.02 9.37
C PHE A 59 -8.25 -2.27 9.08
N GLY A 60 -7.05 -2.38 9.65
CA GLY A 60 -6.24 -3.62 9.58
C GLY A 60 -6.95 -4.83 10.20
N ILE A 61 -7.63 -4.66 11.35
CA ILE A 61 -8.46 -5.71 11.96
C ILE A 61 -9.61 -6.13 11.03
N VAL A 62 -10.25 -5.15 10.38
CA VAL A 62 -11.29 -5.39 9.37
C VAL A 62 -10.73 -6.14 8.15
N CYS A 63 -9.56 -5.78 7.65
CA CYS A 63 -8.84 -6.50 6.60
C CYS A 63 -8.63 -7.97 6.98
N VAL A 64 -8.04 -8.24 8.14
CA VAL A 64 -7.80 -9.62 8.61
C VAL A 64 -9.11 -10.40 8.77
N ASN A 65 -10.18 -9.77 9.25
CA ASN A 65 -11.49 -10.42 9.37
C ASN A 65 -12.10 -10.80 8.01
N MET A 66 -11.98 -9.93 7.01
CA MET A 66 -12.42 -10.25 5.64
C MET A 66 -11.64 -11.46 5.08
N TRP A 67 -10.31 -11.42 5.17
CA TRP A 67 -9.45 -12.50 4.70
C TRP A 67 -9.78 -13.81 5.41
N ARG A 68 -9.78 -13.81 6.76
CA ARG A 68 -10.09 -14.99 7.55
C ARG A 68 -11.49 -15.54 7.27
N GLY A 69 -12.49 -14.66 7.22
CA GLY A 69 -13.88 -15.02 7.00
C GLY A 69 -14.09 -15.70 5.66
N SER A 70 -13.66 -15.04 4.57
CA SER A 70 -13.77 -15.58 3.21
C SER A 70 -12.97 -16.87 3.03
N TRP A 71 -11.76 -16.94 3.60
CA TRP A 71 -10.89 -18.12 3.54
C TRP A 71 -11.54 -19.35 4.18
N ILE A 72 -12.02 -19.21 5.42
CA ILE A 72 -12.63 -20.33 6.15
C ILE A 72 -14.01 -20.69 5.58
N LEU A 73 -14.80 -19.70 5.14
CA LEU A 73 -16.08 -20.00 4.48
C LEU A 73 -15.86 -20.75 3.18
N CYS A 74 -14.85 -20.38 2.38
CA CYS A 74 -14.47 -21.13 1.19
C CYS A 74 -14.14 -22.59 1.53
N ASP A 75 -13.32 -22.82 2.56
CA ASP A 75 -12.94 -24.17 3.01
C ASP A 75 -14.09 -24.98 3.60
N TRP A 76 -15.12 -24.31 4.11
CA TRP A 76 -16.29 -24.98 4.66
C TRP A 76 -17.32 -25.30 3.57
N LEU A 77 -17.48 -24.40 2.59
CA LEU A 77 -18.40 -24.57 1.45
C LEU A 77 -17.84 -25.48 0.35
N THR A 78 -16.51 -25.65 0.32
CA THR A 78 -15.80 -26.45 -0.68
C THR A 78 -14.91 -27.47 0.03
N SER A 79 -14.60 -28.60 -0.62
CA SER A 79 -13.70 -29.58 0.01
C SER A 79 -12.24 -29.09 -0.03
N ALA A 80 -11.76 -28.58 1.11
CA ALA A 80 -10.40 -28.06 1.27
C ALA A 80 -9.27 -29.11 1.10
N ASP A 81 -9.60 -30.41 1.07
CA ASP A 81 -8.65 -31.51 0.89
C ASP A 81 -8.60 -32.03 -0.56
N SER A 82 -9.56 -31.63 -1.41
CA SER A 82 -9.63 -32.10 -2.79
C SER A 82 -8.91 -31.15 -3.73
N LEU A 83 -7.77 -31.59 -4.26
CA LEU A 83 -6.98 -30.81 -5.22
C LEU A 83 -7.81 -30.36 -6.43
N ILE A 84 -8.72 -31.22 -6.92
CA ILE A 84 -9.59 -30.92 -8.07
C ILE A 84 -10.56 -29.79 -7.73
N ILE A 85 -11.22 -29.86 -6.57
CA ILE A 85 -12.20 -28.84 -6.15
C ILE A 85 -11.49 -27.50 -5.91
N ILE A 86 -10.35 -27.52 -5.22
CA ILE A 86 -9.53 -26.32 -4.99
C ILE A 86 -9.12 -25.72 -6.34
N ALA A 87 -8.58 -26.51 -7.26
CA ALA A 87 -8.16 -26.03 -8.58
C ALA A 87 -9.33 -25.44 -9.37
N ALA A 88 -10.50 -26.08 -9.37
CA ALA A 88 -11.69 -25.60 -10.07
C ALA A 88 -12.18 -24.25 -9.52
N VAL A 89 -12.31 -24.14 -8.19
CA VAL A 89 -12.76 -22.89 -7.53
C VAL A 89 -11.76 -21.75 -7.76
N THR A 90 -10.46 -22.07 -7.70
CA THR A 90 -9.37 -21.11 -7.99
C THR A 90 -9.44 -20.62 -9.43
N LEU A 91 -9.61 -21.55 -10.38
CA LEU A 91 -9.66 -21.23 -11.81
C LEU A 91 -10.87 -20.36 -12.15
N VAL A 92 -12.06 -20.72 -11.65
CA VAL A 92 -13.28 -19.93 -11.85
C VAL A 92 -13.11 -18.50 -11.31
N SER A 93 -12.55 -18.38 -10.10
CA SER A 93 -12.32 -17.08 -9.48
C SER A 93 -11.28 -16.25 -10.24
N LEU A 94 -10.20 -16.89 -10.70
CA LEU A 94 -9.16 -16.25 -11.51
C LEU A 94 -9.71 -15.80 -12.87
N MET A 95 -10.52 -16.63 -13.54
CA MET A 95 -11.17 -16.28 -14.80
C MET A 95 -12.08 -15.06 -14.64
N PHE A 96 -12.79 -14.95 -13.51
CA PHE A 96 -13.57 -13.75 -13.23
C PHE A 96 -12.67 -12.52 -13.07
N LEU A 97 -11.57 -12.61 -12.31
CA LEU A 97 -10.62 -11.50 -12.14
C LEU A 97 -9.97 -11.06 -13.46
N ILE A 98 -9.66 -12.01 -14.35
CA ILE A 98 -9.17 -11.74 -15.71
C ILE A 98 -10.25 -11.03 -16.53
N ALA A 99 -11.50 -11.52 -16.49
CA ALA A 99 -12.62 -10.93 -17.21
C ALA A 99 -12.91 -9.49 -16.73
N THR A 100 -12.77 -9.21 -15.44
CA THR A 100 -12.90 -7.86 -14.88
C THR A 100 -11.62 -7.03 -14.94
N ARG A 101 -10.51 -7.57 -15.46
CA ARG A 101 -9.20 -6.90 -15.57
C ARG A 101 -8.69 -6.40 -14.22
N THR A 102 -8.71 -7.28 -13.23
CA THR A 102 -8.38 -6.99 -11.82
C THR A 102 -7.34 -7.94 -11.23
N VAL A 103 -6.57 -8.67 -12.05
CA VAL A 103 -5.53 -9.63 -11.63
C VAL A 103 -4.47 -8.96 -10.77
N ARG A 104 -4.09 -7.71 -11.03
CA ARG A 104 -3.10 -6.97 -10.22
C ARG A 104 -3.48 -6.82 -8.75
N ASN A 105 -4.76 -6.96 -8.39
CA ASN A 105 -5.23 -6.88 -7.00
C ASN A 105 -4.85 -8.13 -6.18
N LEU A 106 -4.36 -9.19 -6.83
CA LEU A 106 -3.75 -10.33 -6.16
C LEU A 106 -2.37 -9.99 -5.56
N SER A 107 -1.77 -8.86 -5.92
CA SER A 107 -0.48 -8.42 -5.39
C SER A 107 -0.57 -8.05 -3.90
N ALA A 108 0.45 -8.41 -3.14
CA ALA A 108 0.62 -8.03 -1.74
C ALA A 108 2.10 -7.75 -1.45
N ALA A 109 2.44 -7.36 -0.21
CA ALA A 109 3.85 -7.34 0.22
C ALA A 109 4.50 -8.72 -0.09
N PRO A 110 5.79 -8.77 -0.47
CA PRO A 110 6.76 -7.67 -0.52
C PRO A 110 6.68 -6.79 -1.78
N TYR A 111 5.70 -7.00 -2.66
CA TYR A 111 5.54 -6.25 -3.92
C TYR A 111 4.82 -4.91 -3.79
N ALA A 112 4.07 -4.71 -2.72
CA ALA A 112 3.35 -3.48 -2.46
C ALA A 112 3.69 -2.94 -1.06
N VAL A 113 4.17 -1.70 -1.00
CA VAL A 113 4.42 -0.96 0.24
C VAL A 113 3.83 0.44 0.10
N THR A 114 2.80 0.70 0.89
CA THR A 114 2.09 1.98 0.91
C THR A 114 2.67 2.88 1.99
N MET A 115 3.06 4.09 1.58
CA MET A 115 3.53 5.12 2.49
C MET A 115 2.37 5.79 3.19
N ASP A 116 2.60 6.23 4.43
CA ASP A 116 1.66 7.03 5.22
C ASP A 116 1.70 8.50 4.78
N HIS A 117 1.42 8.73 3.50
CA HIS A 117 1.42 10.05 2.91
C HIS A 117 0.07 10.74 3.12
N LYS A 118 0.09 12.05 3.39
CA LYS A 118 -1.10 12.77 3.87
C LYS A 118 -2.17 12.98 2.80
N SER A 119 -1.80 13.00 1.51
CA SER A 119 -2.75 13.32 0.44
C SER A 119 -3.72 12.18 0.16
N ASP A 120 -3.25 10.96 0.36
CA ASP A 120 -3.88 9.71 -0.07
C ASP A 120 -4.10 8.75 1.11
N TYR A 121 -3.83 9.15 2.35
CA TYR A 121 -3.86 8.26 3.52
C TYR A 121 -5.16 7.45 3.63
N PHE A 122 -6.30 8.09 3.41
CA PHE A 122 -7.62 7.49 3.59
C PHE A 122 -8.22 6.91 2.30
N ASP A 123 -7.48 6.98 1.19
CA ASP A 123 -8.04 6.72 -0.14
C ASP A 123 -8.11 5.23 -0.41
N VAL A 124 -9.28 4.77 -0.84
CA VAL A 124 -9.54 3.39 -1.22
C VAL A 124 -10.23 3.41 -2.58
N ASP A 125 -9.51 3.00 -3.61
CA ASP A 125 -10.03 3.03 -4.97
C ASP A 125 -11.13 1.97 -5.16
N THR A 126 -12.24 2.37 -5.76
CA THR A 126 -13.31 1.46 -6.18
C THR A 126 -13.16 1.15 -7.67
N MET A 127 -13.73 0.04 -8.12
CA MET A 127 -13.57 -0.45 -9.49
C MET A 127 -14.01 0.59 -10.53
N PHE A 128 -15.16 1.23 -10.32
CA PHE A 128 -15.72 2.20 -11.25
C PHE A 128 -15.37 3.65 -10.89
N LYS A 129 -14.61 3.87 -9.81
CA LYS A 129 -14.12 5.19 -9.35
C LYS A 129 -15.25 6.25 -9.27
N ILE A 130 -16.46 5.85 -8.86
CA ILE A 130 -17.61 6.77 -8.81
C ILE A 130 -17.38 7.86 -7.74
N PRO A 131 -17.45 9.16 -8.09
CA PRO A 131 -17.03 10.24 -7.20
C PRO A 131 -18.12 10.59 -6.16
N GLY A 132 -18.06 9.92 -5.02
CA GLY A 132 -18.82 10.26 -3.81
C GLY A 132 -20.34 10.29 -4.01
N PHE A 133 -21.04 11.06 -3.17
CA PHE A 133 -22.51 11.04 -3.08
C PHE A 133 -23.26 11.91 -4.10
N HIS A 134 -22.63 12.31 -5.21
CA HIS A 134 -23.37 12.95 -6.32
C HIS A 134 -24.35 11.95 -6.96
N GLN A 135 -23.96 10.68 -7.04
CA GLN A 135 -24.77 9.56 -7.51
C GLN A 135 -24.77 8.46 -6.43
N PRO A 136 -25.54 8.63 -5.35
CA PRO A 136 -25.40 7.83 -4.14
C PRO A 136 -25.62 6.33 -4.38
N GLY A 137 -26.60 5.97 -5.22
CA GLY A 137 -26.87 4.58 -5.56
C GLY A 137 -25.71 3.91 -6.30
N LEU A 138 -25.13 4.58 -7.30
CA LEU A 138 -23.99 4.06 -8.06
C LEU A 138 -22.72 3.99 -7.22
N TYR A 139 -22.50 4.96 -6.33
CA TYR A 139 -21.36 4.95 -5.41
C TYR A 139 -21.44 3.79 -4.40
N VAL A 140 -22.63 3.55 -3.84
CA VAL A 140 -22.88 2.40 -2.96
C VAL A 140 -22.68 1.09 -3.72
N LEU A 141 -23.21 0.97 -4.94
CA LEU A 141 -23.09 -0.24 -5.75
C LEU A 141 -21.64 -0.51 -6.16
N ASP A 142 -20.88 0.51 -6.58
CA ASP A 142 -19.46 0.41 -6.90
C ASP A 142 -18.64 -0.02 -5.68
N THR A 143 -18.93 0.57 -4.52
CA THR A 143 -18.28 0.18 -3.25
C THR A 143 -18.58 -1.27 -2.88
N LEU A 144 -19.85 -1.69 -2.98
CA LEU A 144 -20.25 -3.07 -2.72
C LEU A 144 -19.60 -4.03 -3.70
N PHE A 145 -19.60 -3.72 -5.00
CA PHE A 145 -18.97 -4.57 -6.01
C PHE A 145 -17.46 -4.72 -5.74
N SER A 146 -16.78 -3.62 -5.47
CA SER A 146 -15.34 -3.60 -5.19
C SER A 146 -14.96 -4.43 -3.97
N VAL A 147 -15.71 -4.26 -2.87
CA VAL A 147 -15.41 -4.94 -1.60
C VAL A 147 -15.89 -6.40 -1.61
N LEU A 148 -17.14 -6.64 -2.00
CA LEU A 148 -17.76 -7.96 -1.91
C LEU A 148 -17.30 -8.88 -3.04
N VAL A 149 -17.31 -8.41 -4.29
CA VAL A 149 -17.00 -9.27 -5.45
C VAL A 149 -15.49 -9.36 -5.63
N ILE A 150 -14.84 -8.26 -5.95
CA ILE A 150 -13.38 -8.27 -6.23
C ILE A 150 -12.60 -8.67 -4.98
N GLY A 151 -12.92 -8.09 -3.83
CA GLY A 151 -12.26 -8.42 -2.56
C GLY A 151 -12.34 -9.90 -2.19
N THR A 152 -13.52 -10.53 -2.33
CA THR A 152 -13.68 -11.97 -2.00
C THR A 152 -12.99 -12.86 -3.01
N LEU A 153 -13.06 -12.54 -4.32
CA LEU A 153 -12.38 -13.30 -5.37
C LEU A 153 -10.87 -13.33 -5.17
N VAL A 154 -10.27 -12.21 -4.78
CA VAL A 154 -8.84 -12.13 -4.43
C VAL A 154 -8.50 -13.13 -3.32
N VAL A 155 -9.29 -13.15 -2.23
CA VAL A 155 -9.06 -14.08 -1.11
C VAL A 155 -9.20 -15.54 -1.56
N ILE A 156 -10.20 -15.87 -2.39
CA ILE A 156 -10.41 -17.24 -2.89
C ILE A 156 -9.24 -17.69 -3.76
N VAL A 157 -8.73 -16.85 -4.65
CA VAL A 157 -7.57 -17.20 -5.49
C VAL A 157 -6.31 -17.41 -4.64
N TRP A 158 -6.08 -16.54 -3.65
CA TRP A 158 -5.01 -16.71 -2.67
C TRP A 158 -5.13 -18.02 -1.90
N ARG A 159 -6.32 -18.32 -1.37
CA ARG A 159 -6.63 -19.59 -0.68
C ARG A 159 -6.35 -20.79 -1.56
N GLY A 160 -6.76 -20.69 -2.82
CA GLY A 160 -6.64 -21.70 -3.83
C GLY A 160 -5.20 -22.14 -4.06
N VAL A 161 -4.35 -21.18 -4.43
CA VAL A 161 -2.92 -21.45 -4.67
C VAL A 161 -2.22 -21.91 -3.40
N TRP A 162 -2.57 -21.34 -2.24
CA TRP A 162 -2.05 -21.81 -0.95
C TRP A 162 -2.42 -23.28 -0.70
N GLY A 163 -3.67 -23.68 -0.92
CA GLY A 163 -4.16 -25.04 -0.72
C GLY A 163 -3.52 -26.05 -1.67
N ILE A 164 -3.35 -25.68 -2.94
CA ILE A 164 -2.62 -26.50 -3.91
C ILE A 164 -1.20 -26.78 -3.38
N MET A 165 -0.52 -25.76 -2.85
CA MET A 165 0.81 -25.93 -2.27
C MET A 165 0.80 -26.77 -0.99
N ASP A 166 -0.21 -26.65 -0.13
CA ASP A 166 -0.32 -27.50 1.07
C ASP A 166 -0.42 -28.99 0.73
N ILE A 167 -1.08 -29.33 -0.38
CA ILE A 167 -1.22 -30.72 -0.83
C ILE A 167 0.02 -31.21 -1.60
N THR A 168 0.72 -30.32 -2.31
CA THR A 168 1.78 -30.72 -3.26
C THR A 168 3.21 -30.50 -2.75
N PHE A 169 3.46 -29.49 -1.92
CA PHE A 169 4.81 -29.14 -1.46
C PHE A 169 5.11 -29.80 -0.12
N TYR A 170 5.93 -30.86 -0.13
CA TYR A 170 6.37 -31.57 1.07
C TYR A 170 5.24 -31.80 2.10
N PRO A 171 4.13 -32.47 1.71
CA PRO A 171 2.90 -32.52 2.51
C PRO A 171 3.09 -33.15 3.90
N PHE A 172 4.14 -33.96 4.08
CA PHE A 172 4.45 -34.64 5.34
C PHE A 172 5.50 -33.92 6.20
N ASP A 173 6.10 -32.83 5.71
CA ASP A 173 7.11 -32.07 6.44
C ASP A 173 6.79 -30.57 6.37
N ARG A 174 6.00 -30.11 7.35
CA ARG A 174 5.55 -28.72 7.42
C ARG A 174 6.71 -27.74 7.45
N THR A 175 7.81 -28.08 8.14
CA THR A 175 8.98 -27.20 8.26
C THR A 175 9.68 -27.03 6.92
N LYS A 176 9.99 -28.14 6.22
CA LYS A 176 10.57 -28.08 4.87
C LYS A 176 9.63 -27.38 3.89
N SER A 177 8.35 -27.72 3.90
CA SER A 177 7.33 -27.08 3.07
C SER A 177 7.31 -25.56 3.24
N SER A 178 7.43 -25.09 4.48
CA SER A 178 7.38 -23.66 4.82
C SER A 178 8.64 -22.93 4.37
N TRP A 179 9.82 -23.50 4.63
CA TRP A 179 11.10 -22.92 4.17
C TRP A 179 11.22 -22.91 2.65
N SER A 180 10.85 -24.01 1.97
CA SER A 180 10.86 -24.09 0.51
C SER A 180 9.92 -23.05 -0.11
N SER A 181 8.72 -22.87 0.46
CA SER A 181 7.79 -21.81 0.05
C SER A 181 8.39 -20.42 0.25
N LEU A 182 9.01 -20.15 1.39
CA LEU A 182 9.63 -18.86 1.66
C LEU A 182 10.75 -18.54 0.66
N ILE A 183 11.67 -19.49 0.45
CA ILE A 183 12.82 -19.34 -0.44
C ILE A 183 12.33 -19.15 -1.88
N LEU A 184 11.40 -19.99 -2.34
CA LEU A 184 10.81 -19.87 -3.67
C LEU A 184 10.14 -18.51 -3.86
N GLY A 185 9.36 -18.05 -2.89
CA GLY A 185 8.70 -16.75 -2.91
C GLY A 185 9.69 -15.61 -3.14
N TYR A 186 10.77 -15.55 -2.35
CA TYR A 186 11.78 -14.49 -2.49
C TYR A 186 12.65 -14.62 -3.76
N ILE A 187 12.90 -15.84 -4.26
CA ILE A 187 13.55 -16.02 -5.57
C ILE A 187 12.69 -15.38 -6.67
N ILE A 188 11.38 -15.63 -6.66
CA ILE A 188 10.45 -15.08 -7.63
C ILE A 188 10.33 -13.56 -7.49
N VAL A 189 10.39 -13.04 -6.27
CA VAL A 189 10.53 -11.58 -6.01
C VAL A 189 11.75 -11.03 -6.74
N VAL A 190 12.94 -11.59 -6.54
CA VAL A 190 14.14 -11.10 -7.24
C VAL A 190 13.98 -11.17 -8.77
N ILE A 191 13.48 -12.30 -9.30
CA ILE A 191 13.28 -12.49 -10.75
C ILE A 191 12.31 -11.43 -11.32
N THR A 192 11.16 -11.23 -10.68
CA THR A 192 10.15 -10.25 -11.12
C THR A 192 10.68 -8.81 -11.11
N PHE A 193 11.51 -8.44 -10.14
CA PHE A 193 12.18 -7.14 -10.15
C PHE A 193 13.18 -6.98 -11.31
N VAL A 194 13.93 -8.02 -11.62
CA VAL A 194 14.88 -8.04 -12.75
C VAL A 194 14.15 -7.99 -14.09
N ILE A 195 13.02 -8.70 -14.22
CA ILE A 195 12.23 -8.77 -15.45
C ILE A 195 11.37 -7.53 -15.67
N LYS A 196 10.92 -6.84 -14.61
CA LYS A 196 10.10 -5.61 -14.69
C LYS A 196 10.54 -4.60 -15.76
N PRO A 197 11.82 -4.15 -15.87
CA PRO A 197 12.24 -3.21 -16.90
C PRO A 197 12.06 -3.75 -18.32
N ILE A 198 12.22 -5.06 -18.53
CA ILE A 198 12.00 -5.72 -19.83
C ILE A 198 10.52 -5.67 -20.18
N ILE A 199 9.63 -6.06 -19.26
CA ILE A 199 8.18 -6.02 -19.46
C ILE A 199 7.71 -4.59 -19.71
N ARG A 200 8.25 -3.61 -19.00
CA ARG A 200 7.99 -2.18 -19.24
C ARG A 200 8.36 -1.78 -20.67
N CYS A 201 9.54 -2.17 -21.16
CA CYS A 201 9.96 -1.88 -22.53
C CYS A 201 9.05 -2.54 -23.57
N ILE A 202 8.57 -3.75 -23.30
CA ILE A 202 7.59 -4.45 -24.14
C ILE A 202 6.26 -3.68 -24.14
N CYS A 203 5.73 -3.32 -22.97
CA CYS A 203 4.46 -2.58 -22.80
C CYS A 203 4.47 -1.17 -23.41
N LYS A 204 5.63 -0.61 -23.76
CA LYS A 204 5.76 0.63 -24.55
C LYS A 204 5.52 0.43 -26.04
N LYS A 205 5.64 -0.80 -26.53
CA LYS A 205 5.60 -1.15 -27.96
C LYS A 205 4.34 -1.93 -28.36
N ILE A 206 3.54 -2.36 -27.38
CA ILE A 206 2.34 -3.16 -27.58
C ILE A 206 1.15 -2.46 -26.95
N ASP A 207 -0.01 -2.63 -27.57
CA ASP A 207 -1.27 -2.07 -27.11
C ASP A 207 -2.39 -3.11 -27.13
N GLY A 208 -3.56 -2.74 -26.59
CA GLY A 208 -4.76 -3.59 -26.59
C GLY A 208 -4.61 -4.87 -25.78
N ILE A 209 -5.19 -5.96 -26.31
CA ILE A 209 -5.31 -7.25 -25.60
C ILE A 209 -3.95 -7.89 -25.33
N CYS A 210 -2.99 -7.78 -26.25
CA CYS A 210 -1.65 -8.33 -26.04
C CYS A 210 -0.93 -7.67 -24.85
N LYS A 211 -1.10 -6.36 -24.68
CA LYS A 211 -0.58 -5.62 -23.51
C LYS A 211 -1.21 -6.12 -22.23
N LEU A 212 -2.54 -6.32 -22.23
CA LEU A 212 -3.28 -6.86 -21.09
C LEU A 212 -2.77 -8.25 -20.70
N ILE A 213 -2.68 -9.19 -21.64
CA ILE A 213 -2.19 -10.55 -21.38
C ILE A 213 -0.78 -10.53 -20.77
N ILE A 214 0.12 -9.71 -21.31
CA ILE A 214 1.49 -9.59 -20.77
C ILE A 214 1.50 -8.99 -19.35
N CYS A 215 0.66 -7.99 -19.08
CA CYS A 215 0.51 -7.45 -17.73
C CYS A 215 -0.04 -8.51 -16.78
N ASP A 216 -1.06 -9.27 -17.18
CA ASP A 216 -1.69 -10.29 -16.34
C ASP A 216 -0.74 -11.44 -16.03
N ILE A 217 0.06 -11.89 -17.00
CA ILE A 217 1.14 -12.89 -16.77
C ILE A 217 2.15 -12.36 -15.76
N PHE A 218 2.56 -11.09 -15.90
CA PHE A 218 3.50 -10.47 -14.96
C PHE A 218 2.90 -10.35 -13.55
N TYR A 219 1.63 -9.96 -13.44
CA TYR A 219 0.92 -9.87 -12.17
C TYR A 219 0.66 -11.24 -11.54
N PHE A 220 0.42 -12.28 -12.33
CA PHE A 220 0.32 -13.65 -11.84
C PHE A 220 1.65 -14.14 -11.26
N LEU A 221 2.78 -13.82 -11.91
CA LEU A 221 4.11 -14.13 -11.37
C LEU A 221 4.39 -13.40 -10.04
N ILE A 222 4.00 -12.12 -9.96
CA ILE A 222 4.04 -11.33 -8.72
C ILE A 222 3.20 -11.99 -7.62
N PHE A 223 1.95 -12.34 -7.94
CA PHE A 223 1.05 -13.01 -7.02
C PHE A 223 1.63 -14.34 -6.52
N PHE A 224 2.17 -15.16 -7.42
CA PHE A 224 2.75 -16.45 -7.06
C PHE A 224 3.98 -16.30 -6.15
N GLY A 225 4.82 -15.28 -6.36
CA GLY A 225 5.89 -14.93 -5.42
C GLY A 225 5.36 -14.48 -4.06
N ALA A 226 4.31 -13.65 -4.04
CA ALA A 226 3.71 -13.12 -2.82
C ALA A 226 3.07 -14.22 -1.97
N VAL A 227 2.26 -15.09 -2.57
CA VAL A 227 1.57 -16.19 -1.85
C VAL A 227 2.57 -17.16 -1.25
N ASN A 228 3.66 -17.48 -1.96
CA ASN A 228 4.74 -18.33 -1.45
C ASN A 228 5.49 -17.70 -0.27
N ALA A 229 5.81 -16.41 -0.37
CA ALA A 229 6.47 -15.67 0.71
C ALA A 229 5.59 -15.62 1.96
N TRP A 230 4.31 -15.26 1.82
CA TRP A 230 3.37 -15.21 2.95
C TRP A 230 3.07 -16.59 3.54
N ARG A 231 2.91 -17.62 2.70
CA ARG A 231 2.77 -19.00 3.16
C ARG A 231 3.95 -19.45 4.00
N GLY A 232 5.17 -19.17 3.53
CA GLY A 232 6.38 -19.43 4.30
C GLY A 232 6.39 -18.67 5.63
N ILE A 233 6.18 -17.35 5.60
CA ILE A 233 6.20 -16.49 6.80
C ILE A 233 5.20 -16.97 7.85
N TRP A 234 3.92 -17.17 7.49
CA TRP A 234 2.88 -17.55 8.44
C TRP A 234 3.17 -18.91 9.06
N ASN A 235 3.53 -19.91 8.25
CA ASN A 235 3.81 -21.24 8.78
C ASN A 235 5.07 -21.26 9.65
N LEU A 236 6.11 -20.50 9.31
CA LEU A 236 7.32 -20.41 10.14
C LEU A 236 7.06 -19.69 11.46
N LEU A 237 6.19 -18.66 11.47
CA LEU A 237 5.74 -18.03 12.71
C LEU A 237 5.00 -19.05 13.60
N ASP A 238 4.10 -19.84 13.02
CA ASP A 238 3.39 -20.91 13.75
C ASP A 238 4.34 -21.98 14.32
N ILE A 239 5.45 -22.28 13.62
CA ILE A 239 6.42 -23.31 14.03
C ILE A 239 7.36 -22.79 15.11
N TYR A 240 7.86 -21.55 14.97
CA TYR A 240 8.99 -21.07 15.78
C TYR A 240 8.63 -20.00 16.83
N VAL A 241 7.53 -19.26 16.66
CA VAL A 241 7.21 -18.12 17.54
C VAL A 241 6.15 -18.51 18.56
N TYR A 242 6.62 -18.85 19.77
CA TYR A 242 5.78 -19.25 20.91
C TYR A 242 4.71 -20.29 20.54
N PRO A 243 5.10 -21.47 20.00
CA PRO A 243 4.15 -22.47 19.51
C PRO A 243 3.15 -22.94 20.60
N ASP A 244 3.61 -23.00 21.84
CA ASP A 244 2.81 -23.41 23.00
C ASP A 244 1.94 -22.28 23.57
N ASN A 245 2.22 -21.01 23.25
CA ASN A 245 1.47 -19.85 23.69
C ASN A 245 1.05 -18.97 22.51
N LYS A 246 0.02 -19.44 21.80
CA LYS A 246 -0.50 -18.78 20.60
C LYS A 246 -1.00 -17.37 20.86
N ILE A 247 -1.57 -17.08 22.03
CA ILE A 247 -2.06 -15.73 22.37
C ILE A 247 -0.89 -14.75 22.40
N LEU A 248 0.21 -15.11 23.08
CA LEU A 248 1.41 -14.29 23.10
C LEU A 248 2.01 -14.14 21.69
N SER A 249 2.06 -15.24 20.92
CA SER A 249 2.51 -15.21 19.52
C SER A 249 1.73 -14.19 18.68
N TYR A 250 0.39 -14.21 18.75
CA TYR A 250 -0.46 -13.28 18.02
C TYR A 250 -0.26 -11.83 18.42
N TRP A 251 -0.14 -11.53 19.72
CA TRP A 251 0.11 -10.17 20.19
C TRP A 251 1.47 -9.64 19.73
N LEU A 252 2.53 -10.45 19.81
CA LEU A 252 3.86 -10.06 19.38
C LEU A 252 3.93 -9.85 17.86
N THR A 253 3.39 -10.78 17.09
CA THR A 253 3.38 -10.72 15.62
C THR A 253 2.41 -9.69 15.05
N HIS A 254 1.50 -9.15 15.87
CA HIS A 254 0.67 -8.00 15.51
C HIS A 254 1.29 -6.66 15.93
N LEU A 255 1.56 -6.50 17.23
CA LEU A 255 1.93 -5.20 17.81
C LEU A 255 3.31 -4.74 17.36
N ILE A 256 4.32 -5.62 17.39
CA ILE A 256 5.70 -5.24 17.05
C ILE A 256 5.79 -4.82 15.57
N PRO A 257 5.34 -5.61 14.58
CA PRO A 257 5.38 -5.20 13.19
C PRO A 257 4.55 -3.94 12.92
N PHE A 258 3.37 -3.77 13.54
CA PHE A 258 2.57 -2.56 13.38
C PHE A 258 3.31 -1.31 13.86
N LEU A 259 3.94 -1.36 15.04
CA LEU A 259 4.73 -0.25 15.58
C LEU A 259 5.93 0.06 14.69
N VAL A 260 6.62 -0.96 14.18
CA VAL A 260 7.73 -0.80 13.23
C VAL A 260 7.26 -0.12 11.95
N LEU A 261 6.16 -0.59 11.34
CA LEU A 261 5.61 0.02 10.13
C LEU A 261 5.14 1.46 10.39
N ALA A 262 4.55 1.73 11.54
CA ALA A 262 4.13 3.08 11.94
C ALA A 262 5.34 4.03 12.10
N ALA A 263 6.44 3.54 12.68
CA ALA A 263 7.70 4.27 12.81
C ALA A 263 8.37 4.52 11.45
N LEU A 264 8.33 3.53 10.55
CA LEU A 264 8.80 3.64 9.17
C LEU A 264 7.85 4.45 8.27
N LYS A 265 6.70 4.90 8.78
CA LYS A 265 5.68 5.65 8.03
C LYS A 265 5.16 4.87 6.80
N CYS A 266 4.96 3.57 6.97
CA CYS A 266 4.35 2.69 5.97
C CYS A 266 3.27 1.77 6.57
N SER A 267 2.66 2.15 7.70
CA SER A 267 1.62 1.34 8.35
C SER A 267 0.40 1.10 7.47
N ASN A 268 0.07 2.01 6.54
CA ASN A 268 -1.00 1.78 5.55
C ASN A 268 -0.76 0.58 4.63
N SER A 269 0.46 0.03 4.58
CA SER A 269 0.75 -1.19 3.81
C SER A 269 -0.01 -2.42 4.31
N VAL A 270 -0.56 -2.39 5.53
CA VAL A 270 -1.36 -3.49 6.08
C VAL A 270 -2.80 -3.51 5.55
N LEU A 271 -3.21 -2.46 4.81
CA LEU A 271 -4.58 -2.30 4.34
C LEU A 271 -4.74 -2.73 2.89
N VAL A 272 -5.93 -3.21 2.54
CA VAL A 272 -6.34 -3.37 1.14
C VAL A 272 -6.70 -1.98 0.59
N ARG A 273 -5.98 -1.54 -0.44
CA ARG A 273 -6.03 -0.16 -0.97
C ARG A 273 -7.05 0.06 -2.08
N GLY A 274 -7.95 -0.91 -2.29
CA GLY A 274 -9.00 -0.82 -3.28
C GLY A 274 -8.77 -1.72 -4.49
N VAL A 275 -9.43 -1.37 -5.60
CA VAL A 275 -9.42 -2.11 -6.86
C VAL A 275 -8.70 -1.30 -7.92
N PHE A 276 -7.66 -1.91 -8.48
CA PHE A 276 -6.87 -1.35 -9.58
C PHE A 276 -7.14 -2.15 -10.86
N ILE A 277 -7.24 -1.45 -11.99
CA ILE A 277 -7.48 -2.06 -13.30
C ILE A 277 -6.17 -2.41 -13.99
N ASP A 278 -6.14 -3.58 -14.62
CA ASP A 278 -4.99 -4.09 -15.37
C ASP A 278 -4.79 -3.32 -16.68
N ALA A 279 -3.52 -3.10 -17.02
CA ALA A 279 -3.11 -2.35 -18.20
C ALA A 279 -3.63 -0.90 -18.30
N GLU A 280 -4.18 -0.34 -17.21
CA GLU A 280 -4.62 1.06 -17.14
C GLU A 280 -3.41 2.01 -17.00
N GLY A 281 -3.48 3.16 -17.67
CA GLY A 281 -2.47 4.22 -17.59
C GLY A 281 -1.28 4.06 -18.54
N SER A 282 -0.24 4.84 -18.28
CA SER A 282 1.01 4.83 -19.02
C SER A 282 1.74 3.48 -18.91
N PRO A 283 2.70 3.17 -19.81
CA PRO A 283 3.51 1.96 -19.72
C PRO A 283 4.26 1.77 -18.40
N ASP A 284 4.45 2.84 -17.63
CA ASP A 284 5.07 2.79 -16.31
C ASP A 284 4.04 2.40 -15.23
N GLU A 285 2.83 2.93 -15.34
CA GLU A 285 1.71 2.67 -14.43
C GLU A 285 1.17 1.25 -14.60
N CYS A 286 1.17 0.73 -15.84
CA CYS A 286 0.60 -0.57 -16.17
C CYS A 286 1.39 -1.78 -15.64
N VAL A 287 2.64 -1.60 -15.20
CA VAL A 287 3.50 -2.65 -14.61
C VAL A 287 4.18 -2.17 -13.33
N THR A 288 3.45 -1.36 -12.56
CA THR A 288 3.95 -0.79 -11.32
C THR A 288 4.07 -1.85 -10.23
N ILE A 289 5.27 -1.95 -9.64
CA ILE A 289 5.51 -2.56 -8.33
C ILE A 289 5.64 -1.38 -7.34
N PRO A 290 4.61 -1.07 -6.54
CA PRO A 290 4.56 0.15 -5.74
C PRO A 290 5.41 0.02 -4.47
N ILE A 291 6.72 -0.03 -4.63
CA ILE A 291 7.69 0.02 -3.52
C ILE A 291 8.45 1.31 -3.65
N ASN A 292 7.77 2.38 -3.28
CA ASN A 292 8.29 3.72 -3.43
C ASN A 292 9.08 4.18 -2.19
N TYR A 293 9.16 3.38 -1.13
CA TYR A 293 9.82 3.76 0.13
C TYR A 293 11.24 4.30 -0.08
N VAL A 294 12.12 3.49 -0.70
CA VAL A 294 13.53 3.84 -0.91
C VAL A 294 13.65 5.03 -1.86
N LYS A 295 12.95 4.99 -2.99
CA LYS A 295 12.94 6.07 -3.98
C LYS A 295 12.46 7.40 -3.37
N LEU A 296 11.32 7.41 -2.70
CA LEU A 296 10.73 8.59 -2.06
C LEU A 296 11.60 9.11 -0.92
N HIS A 297 12.26 8.23 -0.17
CA HIS A 297 13.21 8.65 0.86
C HIS A 297 14.36 9.46 0.22
N PHE A 298 15.01 8.91 -0.82
CA PHE A 298 16.07 9.62 -1.53
C PHE A 298 15.59 10.89 -2.23
N GLU A 299 14.39 10.89 -2.83
CA GLU A 299 13.81 12.09 -3.45
C GLU A 299 13.52 13.18 -2.42
N ARG A 300 13.04 12.83 -1.22
CA ARG A 300 12.84 13.78 -0.12
C ARG A 300 14.16 14.37 0.34
N GLU A 301 15.19 13.55 0.51
CA GLU A 301 16.52 14.05 0.90
C GLU A 301 17.14 14.95 -0.18
N ARG A 302 16.95 14.63 -1.47
CA ARG A 302 17.34 15.53 -2.57
C ARG A 302 16.57 16.85 -2.55
N LYS A 303 15.24 16.82 -2.37
CA LYS A 303 14.41 18.03 -2.29
C LYS A 303 14.82 18.91 -1.10
N LYS A 304 15.06 18.34 0.08
CA LYS A 304 15.57 19.08 1.25
C LYS A 304 16.89 19.77 0.96
N LYS A 305 17.85 19.06 0.34
CA LYS A 305 19.13 19.64 -0.09
C LYS A 305 18.93 20.78 -1.09
N CYS A 306 18.04 20.62 -2.07
CA CYS A 306 17.75 21.66 -3.06
C CYS A 306 17.13 22.92 -2.42
N ILE A 307 16.14 22.76 -1.53
CA ILE A 307 15.51 23.87 -0.79
C ILE A 307 16.56 24.58 0.07
N TYR A 308 17.39 23.83 0.78
CA TYR A 308 18.47 24.38 1.60
C TYR A 308 19.46 25.21 0.76
N MET A 309 19.90 24.70 -0.39
CA MET A 309 20.77 25.44 -1.31
C MET A 309 20.10 26.70 -1.87
N CYS A 310 18.81 26.65 -2.22
CA CYS A 310 18.06 27.81 -2.70
C CYS A 310 17.99 28.89 -1.62
N HIS A 311 17.62 28.52 -0.39
CA HIS A 311 17.56 29.43 0.74
C HIS A 311 18.92 30.06 1.05
N GLN A 312 20.01 29.28 0.97
CA GLN A 312 21.37 29.78 1.16
C GLN A 312 21.77 30.78 0.05
N THR A 313 21.30 30.55 -1.17
CA THR A 313 21.54 31.43 -2.33
C THR A 313 20.79 32.75 -2.18
N ASP A 314 19.53 32.70 -1.75
CA ASP A 314 18.70 33.89 -1.50
C ASP A 314 19.25 34.73 -0.35
N MET A 315 19.72 34.09 0.73
CA MET A 315 20.40 34.78 1.84
C MET A 315 21.68 35.48 1.38
N LYS A 316 22.50 34.85 0.53
CA LYS A 316 23.70 35.49 -0.04
C LYS A 316 23.35 36.66 -0.95
N LYS A 317 22.32 36.53 -1.80
CA LYS A 317 21.85 37.63 -2.66
C LYS A 317 21.36 38.82 -1.83
N LYS A 318 20.61 38.57 -0.76
CA LYS A 318 20.11 39.61 0.14
C LYS A 318 21.27 40.32 0.85
N ALA A 319 22.22 39.58 1.42
CA ALA A 319 23.41 40.15 2.05
C ALA A 319 24.24 41.02 1.09
N ASN A 320 24.47 40.56 -0.15
CA ASN A 320 25.16 41.35 -1.16
C ASN A 320 24.41 42.65 -1.51
N LYS A 321 23.07 42.59 -1.60
CA LYS A 321 22.24 43.76 -1.88
C LYS A 321 22.30 44.77 -0.73
N ASP A 322 22.24 44.32 0.52
CA ASP A 322 22.36 45.16 1.71
C ASP A 322 23.74 45.83 1.80
N VAL A 323 24.81 45.09 1.49
CA VAL A 323 26.17 45.64 1.39
C VAL A 323 26.25 46.72 0.32
N GLN A 324 25.67 46.48 -0.86
CA GLN A 324 25.70 47.43 -1.96
C GLN A 324 24.92 48.72 -1.66
N ILE A 325 23.77 48.61 -1.00
CA ILE A 325 22.99 49.76 -0.50
C ILE A 325 23.82 50.55 0.51
N SER A 326 24.46 49.89 1.47
CA SER A 326 25.30 50.56 2.48
C SER A 326 26.50 51.29 1.89
N LEU A 327 27.08 50.78 0.79
CA LEU A 327 28.18 51.42 0.07
C LEU A 327 27.69 52.65 -0.70
N LEU A 328 26.52 52.58 -1.33
CA LEU A 328 25.89 53.71 -2.02
C LEU A 328 25.55 54.84 -1.04
N GLU A 329 24.95 54.54 0.11
CA GLU A 329 24.65 55.52 1.16
C GLU A 329 25.91 56.18 1.73
N LYS A 330 26.99 55.41 1.93
CA LYS A 330 28.29 55.96 2.35
C LYS A 330 28.87 56.89 1.29
N SER A 331 28.77 56.53 0.02
CA SER A 331 29.24 57.35 -1.10
C SER A 331 28.48 58.68 -1.17
N GLU A 332 27.15 58.66 -1.11
CA GLU A 332 26.31 59.87 -1.11
C GLU A 332 26.64 60.79 0.07
N LYS A 333 26.78 60.24 1.29
CA LYS A 333 27.16 61.05 2.46
C LYS A 333 28.53 61.72 2.31
N VAL A 334 29.49 61.05 1.68
CA VAL A 334 30.82 61.62 1.39
C VAL A 334 30.72 62.74 0.34
N VAL A 335 29.90 62.58 -0.68
CA VAL A 335 29.66 63.61 -1.71
C VAL A 335 28.99 64.84 -1.11
N ILE A 336 27.92 64.66 -0.31
CA ILE A 336 27.21 65.75 0.38
C ILE A 336 28.16 66.53 1.30
N LYS A 337 29.01 65.82 2.06
CA LYS A 337 29.98 66.46 2.96
C LYS A 337 31.06 67.25 2.21
N LYS A 338 31.50 66.77 1.03
CA LYS A 338 32.43 67.51 0.15
C LYS A 338 31.79 68.76 -0.46
N GLN A 339 30.50 68.70 -0.83
CA GLN A 339 29.77 69.83 -1.38
C GLN A 339 29.58 70.94 -0.33
N ALA A 340 29.12 70.57 0.87
CA ALA A 340 28.96 71.50 1.99
C ALA A 340 30.28 72.17 2.42
N GLY A 341 31.40 71.44 2.38
CA GLY A 341 32.72 72.00 2.64
C GLY A 341 33.14 73.03 1.58
N LYS A 342 32.87 72.78 0.29
CA LYS A 342 33.16 73.75 -0.79
C LYS A 342 32.31 75.00 -0.70
N ASP A 343 31.03 74.88 -0.35
CA ASP A 343 30.13 76.03 -0.23
C ASP A 343 30.50 76.90 0.99
N ALA A 344 30.96 76.30 2.09
CA ALA A 344 31.51 77.02 3.24
C ALA A 344 32.83 77.75 2.95
N THR A 345 33.62 77.28 1.98
CA THR A 345 34.90 77.92 1.59
C THR A 345 34.70 79.07 0.58
N ARG A 346 33.49 79.25 0.03
CA ARG A 346 33.14 80.36 -0.89
C ARG A 346 32.52 81.58 -0.19
N LEU A 347 32.32 81.51 1.14
CA LEU A 347 31.68 82.55 1.96
C LEU A 347 32.68 83.29 2.87
N VAL A 348 33.98 83.13 2.64
CA VAL A 348 35.09 83.91 3.22
C VAL A 348 35.87 84.48 2.05
#